data_AF-A0A3M2K3Z6-F1
#
_entry.id   AF-A0A3M2K3Z6-F1
#
_cell.length_a   1.000
_cell.length_b   1.000
_cell.length_c   1.000
_cell.angle_alpha   90.00
_cell.angle_beta   90.00
_cell.angle_gamma   90.00
#
_symmetry.space_group_name_H-M   'P 1'
#
loop_
_entity.id
_entity.type
_entity.pdbx_description
1 polymer ?
#
loop_
_entity_poly.entity_id
_entity_poly.type
_entity_poly.pdbx_seq_one_letter_code
_entity_poly.pdbx_strand_id
1 'polypeptide(L)' 'MEIKITSEEAYKLIKELLDEDLPKMSRENLFAVYGYIAAFFEMGFLTKEQFGELMNRLPLTTEEIDEILL' A
#
# COMPACT_ATOMS: atom_id res chain seq x y z
N MET A 1 3.33 17.43 -18.69
CA MET A 1 4.41 17.25 -17.71
C MET A 1 4.20 15.86 -17.13
N GLU A 2 4.96 14.85 -17.57
CA GLU A 2 4.86 13.50 -16.99
C GLU A 2 5.55 13.53 -15.63
N ILE A 3 4.79 13.29 -14.56
CA ILE A 3 5.35 13.07 -13.24
C ILE A 3 5.91 11.63 -13.27
N LYS A 4 7.23 11.49 -13.43
CA LYS A 4 7.91 10.20 -13.26
C LYS A 4 8.28 10.05 -11.80
N ILE A 5 7.38 9.45 -11.02
CA ILE A 5 7.69 9.01 -9.65
C ILE A 5 8.66 7.83 -9.76
N THR A 6 9.77 7.88 -9.04
CA THR A 6 10.72 6.76 -8.93
C THR A 6 10.21 5.71 -7.94
N SER A 7 10.69 4.47 -8.04
CA SER A 7 10.39 3.38 -7.09
C SER A 7 10.65 3.77 -5.63
N GLU A 8 11.70 4.55 -5.38
CA GLU A 8 12.07 4.99 -4.03
C GLU A 8 11.13 6.09 -3.50
N GLU A 9 10.73 7.05 -4.34
CA GLU A 9 9.75 8.08 -3.98
C GLU A 9 8.37 7.46 -3.72
N ALA A 10 7.98 6.48 -4.53
CA ALA A 10 6.75 5.72 -4.39
C ALA A 10 6.68 4.99 -3.04
N TYR A 11 7.74 4.25 -2.68
CA TYR A 11 7.82 3.57 -1.39
C TYR A 11 7.78 4.56 -0.21
N LYS A 12 8.51 5.68 -0.31
CA LYS A 12 8.55 6.71 0.74
C LYS A 12 7.17 7.34 0.96
N LEU A 13 6.45 7.68 -0.10
CA LEU A 13 5.13 8.30 -0.02
C LEU A 13 4.10 7.39 0.67
N ILE A 14 4.08 6.11 0.31
CA ILE A 14 3.20 5.13 0.96
C ILE A 14 3.60 4.97 2.43
N LYS A 15 4.89 4.90 2.73
CA LYS A 15 5.39 4.76 4.10
C LYS A 15 4.97 5.93 4.99
N GLU A 16 5.11 7.17 4.51
CA GLU A 16 4.69 8.38 5.22
C GLU A 16 3.18 8.38 5.49
N LEU A 17 2.36 8.02 4.48
CA LEU A 17 0.92 7.85 4.64
C LEU A 17 0.58 6.84 5.75
N LEU A 18 1.29 5.71 5.78
CA LEU A 18 1.08 4.67 6.81
C LEU A 18 1.59 5.09 8.20
N ASP A 19 2.59 5.97 8.29
CA ASP A 19 3.14 6.45 9.56
C ASP A 19 2.21 7.48 10.22
N GLU A 20 1.60 8.38 9.43
CA GLU A 20 0.83 9.52 9.96
C GLU A 20 -0.67 9.23 10.09
N ASP A 21 -1.25 8.55 9.11
CA ASP A 21 -2.70 8.49 8.95
C ASP A 21 -3.30 7.12 9.25
N LEU A 22 -2.52 6.04 9.16
CA LEU A 22 -2.99 4.66 9.36
C LEU A 22 -3.86 4.46 10.62
N PRO A 23 -3.51 5.00 11.80
CA PRO A 23 -4.32 4.79 13.01
C PRO A 23 -5.72 5.42 12.97
N LYS A 24 -5.96 6.33 12.02
CA LYS A 24 -7.22 7.08 11.87
C LYS A 24 -8.04 6.62 10.65
N MET A 25 -7.52 5.70 9.85
CA MET A 25 -8.19 5.25 8.63
C MET A 25 -9.42 4.40 8.95
N SER A 26 -10.50 4.62 8.19
CA SER A 26 -11.62 3.69 8.15
C SER A 26 -11.23 2.40 7.41
N ARG A 27 -12.02 1.35 7.58
CA ARG A 27 -11.81 0.06 6.90
C ARG A 27 -11.77 0.22 5.37
N GLU A 28 -12.65 1.03 4.80
CA GLU A 28 -12.69 1.28 3.35
C GLU A 28 -11.41 1.98 2.86
N ASN A 29 -10.86 2.90 3.66
CA ASN A 29 -9.59 3.55 3.32
C ASN A 29 -8.42 2.57 3.42
N LEU A 30 -8.43 1.64 4.37
CA LEU A 30 -7.42 0.57 4.44
C LEU A 30 -7.47 -0.31 3.18
N PHE A 31 -8.66 -0.62 2.68
CA PHE A 31 -8.83 -1.37 1.42
C PHE A 31 -8.32 -0.59 0.21
N ALA A 32 -8.57 0.72 0.15
CA ALA A 32 -8.02 1.55 -0.91
C ALA A 32 -6.48 1.58 -0.87
N VAL A 33 -5.89 1.71 0.33
CA VAL A 33 -4.43 1.70 0.51
C VAL A 33 -3.83 0.34 0.15
N TYR A 34 -4.48 -0.77 0.52
CA TYR A 34 -4.11 -2.11 0.05
C TYR A 34 -4.00 -2.14 -1.49
N GLY A 35 -5.06 -1.67 -2.17
CA GLY A 35 -5.13 -1.66 -3.63
C GLY A 35 -4.00 -0.85 -4.26
N TYR A 36 -3.67 0.32 -3.69
CA TYR A 36 -2.54 1.13 -4.16
C TYR A 36 -1.20 0.43 -3.99
N ILE A 37 -0.95 -0.19 -2.83
CA ILE A 37 0.30 -0.93 -2.58
C ILE A 37 0.46 -2.10 -3.56
N ALA A 38 -0.62 -2.86 -3.78
CA ALA A 38 -0.63 -3.96 -4.74
C ALA A 38 -0.38 -3.48 -6.18
N ALA A 39 -1.04 -2.40 -6.62
CA ALA A 39 -0.83 -1.83 -7.94
C ALA A 39 0.61 -1.35 -8.14
N PHE A 40 1.21 -0.72 -7.14
CA PHE A 40 2.59 -0.24 -7.20
C PHE A 40 3.59 -1.40 -7.29
N PHE A 41 3.31 -2.52 -6.63
CA PHE A 41 4.11 -3.73 -6.76
C PHE A 41 4.00 -4.34 -8.17
N GLU A 42 2.78 -4.50 -8.70
CA GLU A 42 2.53 -5.02 -10.06
C GLU A 42 3.19 -4.17 -11.15
N MET A 43 3.24 -2.84 -10.95
CA MET A 43 3.90 -1.91 -11.86
C MET A 43 5.44 -1.89 -11.72
N GLY A 44 6.01 -2.63 -10.77
CA GLY A 44 7.46 -2.72 -10.55
C GLY A 44 8.04 -1.55 -9.75
N PHE A 45 7.22 -0.72 -9.10
CA PHE A 45 7.70 0.35 -8.22
C PHE A 45 8.15 -0.16 -6.85
N LEU A 46 7.65 -1.32 -6.42
CA LEU A 46 8.03 -1.93 -5.15
C LEU A 46 8.76 -3.24 -5.38
N THR A 47 9.81 -3.49 -4.58
CA THR A 47 10.37 -4.84 -4.47
C THR A 47 9.44 -5.73 -3.67
N LYS A 48 9.63 -7.06 -3.77
CA LYS A 48 8.88 -8.03 -2.95
C LYS A 48 9.05 -7.79 -1.44
N GLU A 49 10.24 -7.34 -1.03
CA GLU A 49 10.54 -7.02 0.37
C GLU A 49 9.78 -5.77 0.84
N GLN A 50 9.82 -4.70 0.05
CA GLN A 50 9.07 -3.46 0.34
C GLN A 50 7.55 -3.70 0.36
N PHE A 51 7.04 -4.48 -0.59
CA PHE A 51 5.64 -4.89 -0.60
C PHE A 51 5.29 -5.63 0.70
N GLY A 52 6.06 -6.64 1.08
CA GLY A 52 5.84 -7.38 2.32
C GLY A 52 5.88 -6.50 3.57
N GLU A 53 6.82 -5.56 3.66
CA GLU A 53 6.90 -4.60 4.78
C GLU A 53 5.63 -3.73 4.86
N LEU A 54 5.20 -3.13 3.76
CA LEU A 54 4.03 -2.25 3.72
C LEU A 54 2.74 -3.03 4.02
N MET A 55 2.62 -4.25 3.47
CA MET A 55 1.46 -5.11 3.68
C MET A 55 1.30 -5.56 5.13
N ASN A 56 2.40 -5.92 5.81
CA ASN A 56 2.37 -6.33 7.22
C ASN A 56 1.98 -5.20 8.18
N ARG A 57 2.03 -3.93 7.72
CA ARG A 57 1.61 -2.78 8.54
C ARG A 57 0.11 -2.55 8.51
N LEU A 58 -0.58 -2.98 7.47
CA LEU A 58 -2.02 -2.80 7.37
C LEU A 58 -2.71 -3.71 8.42
N PRO A 59 -3.60 -3.17 9.27
CA PRO A 59 -4.34 -3.96 10.23
C PRO A 59 -5.53 -4.66 9.55
N LEU A 60 -5.25 -5.39 8.46
CA LEU A 60 -6.22 -6.16 7.69
C LEU A 60 -6.02 -7.65 7.96
N THR A 61 -7.13 -8.36 8.15
CA THR A 61 -7.14 -9.81 8.27
C THR A 61 -7.03 -10.48 6.90
N THR A 62 -6.64 -11.75 6.86
CA THR A 62 -6.61 -12.54 5.61
C THR A 62 -7.99 -12.60 4.94
N GLU A 63 -9.07 -12.73 5.73
CA GLU A 63 -10.45 -12.76 5.23
C GLU A 63 -10.85 -11.43 4.56
N GLU A 64 -10.45 -10.30 5.15
CA GLU A 64 -10.64 -8.98 4.55
C GLU A 64 -9.80 -8.76 3.29
N ILE A 65 -8.62 -9.37 3.20
CA ILE A 65 -7.80 -9.34 1.98
C ILE A 65 -8.46 -10.18 0.88
N ASP A 66 -8.99 -11.35 1.22
CA ASP A 66 -9.70 -12.22 0.27
C ASP A 66 -10.96 -11.53 -0.28
N GLU A 67 -11.68 -10.75 0.55
CA GLU A 67 -12.81 -9.90 0.10
C GLU A 67 -12.40 -8.89 -0.98
N ILE A 68 -11.17 -8.38 -0.97
CA ILE A 68 -10.67 -7.40 -1.95
C ILE A 68 -10.34 -8.07 -3.29
N LEU A 69 -9.97 -9.35 -3.28
CA LEU A 69 -9.49 -10.09 -4.45
C LEU A 69 -10.60 -10.81 -5.25
N LEU A 70 -11.84 -10.77 -4.76
CA LEU A 70 -13.04 -11.38 -5.36
C LEU A 70 -13.81 -10.40 -6.26
#